data_AF-A0A4P9YZB9-F1
#
_entry.id   AF-A0A4P9YZB9-F1
#
_cell.length_a   1.000
_cell.length_b   1.000
_cell.length_c   1.000
_cell.angle_alpha   90.00
_cell.angle_beta   90.00
_cell.angle_gamma   90.00
#
_symmetry.space_group_name_H-M   'P 1'
#
loop_
_entity.id
_entity.type
_entity.pdbx_description
1 polymer ?
#
loop_
_entity_poly.entity_id
_entity_poly.type
_entity_poly.pdbx_seq_one_letter_code
_entity_poly.pdbx_strand_id
1 'polypeptide(L)'
;MDPRLSAHEAFAVNASAVTRNYEVQPRLDYRTVSGVNGPLVILDNVKFPKYSEIVQLTLPDGSRRSGQVLEVQGKRAIVQVFEGTPGIDAKATRIEFTG
;
A
#
# COMPACT_ATOMS: atom_id res chain seq x y z
N MET A 1 11.67 47.05 -7.85
CA MET A 1 10.54 46.14 -7.64
C MET A 1 10.70 45.53 -6.25
N ASP A 2 9.82 45.87 -5.33
CA ASP A 2 9.81 45.31 -3.97
C ASP A 2 9.13 43.92 -4.02
N PRO A 3 9.77 42.84 -3.56
CA PRO A 3 9.27 41.46 -3.68
C PRO A 3 8.22 41.08 -2.61
N ARG A 4 7.64 42.06 -1.90
CA ARG A 4 6.67 41.80 -0.83
C ARG A 4 5.27 41.55 -1.40
N LEU A 5 4.82 40.30 -1.27
CA LEU A 5 3.45 39.87 -1.56
C LEU A 5 2.46 40.77 -0.80
N SER A 6 1.49 41.34 -1.51
CA SER A 6 0.46 42.18 -0.89
C SER A 6 -0.43 41.35 0.04
N ALA A 7 -1.06 41.99 1.02
CA ALA A 7 -1.97 41.31 1.96
C ALA A 7 -3.12 40.57 1.24
N HIS A 8 -3.56 41.08 0.09
CA HIS A 8 -4.60 40.47 -0.73
C HIS A 8 -4.11 39.19 -1.43
N GLU A 9 -2.89 39.21 -1.97
CA GLU A 9 -2.27 38.03 -2.59
C GLU A 9 -1.95 36.96 -1.54
N ALA A 10 -1.47 37.36 -0.35
CA ALA A 10 -1.25 36.45 0.77
C ALA A 10 -2.57 35.80 1.24
N PHE A 11 -3.66 36.58 1.30
CA PHE A 11 -4.98 36.07 1.62
C PHE A 11 -5.49 35.07 0.57
N ALA A 12 -5.32 35.36 -0.72
CA ALA A 12 -5.72 34.48 -1.80
C ALA A 12 -4.91 33.16 -1.80
N VAL A 13 -3.60 33.22 -1.57
CA VAL A 13 -2.74 32.04 -1.45
C VAL A 13 -3.18 31.18 -0.26
N ASN A 14 -3.42 31.79 0.91
CA ASN A 14 -3.87 31.07 2.10
C ASN A 14 -5.27 30.47 1.90
N ALA A 15 -6.20 31.20 1.30
CA ALA A 15 -7.55 30.71 0.98
C ALA A 15 -7.51 29.52 0.00
N SER A 16 -6.62 29.58 -1.01
CA SER A 16 -6.43 28.49 -1.96
C SER A 16 -5.78 27.24 -1.35
N ALA A 17 -4.97 27.40 -0.31
CA ALA A 17 -4.33 26.28 0.39
C ALA A 17 -5.33 25.54 1.29
N VAL A 18 -6.27 26.27 1.92
CA VAL A 18 -7.30 25.71 2.81
C VAL A 18 -8.38 24.96 2.04
N THR A 19 -8.71 25.38 0.81
CA THR A 19 -9.73 24.73 -0.03
C THR A 19 -9.21 23.55 -0.86
N ARG A 20 -7.90 23.25 -0.83
CA ARG A 20 -7.39 22.02 -1.45
C ARG A 20 -7.89 20.81 -0.67
N ASN A 21 -8.70 20.00 -1.33
CA ASN A 21 -9.14 18.72 -0.80
C ASN A 21 -7.92 17.90 -0.35
N TYR A 22 -7.79 17.70 0.95
CA TYR A 22 -6.75 16.85 1.54
C TYR A 22 -7.23 15.39 1.43
N GLU A 23 -7.08 14.80 0.25
CA GLU A 23 -7.39 13.38 0.03
C GLU A 23 -6.28 12.52 0.63
N VAL A 24 -6.42 12.16 1.91
CA VAL A 24 -5.57 11.14 2.54
C VAL A 24 -6.22 9.79 2.34
N GLN A 25 -5.58 8.94 1.55
CA GLN A 25 -5.88 7.50 1.50
C GLN A 25 -4.84 6.79 2.38
N PRO A 26 -5.14 6.49 3.65
CA PRO A 26 -4.21 5.75 4.50
C PRO A 26 -4.02 4.34 3.93
N ARG A 27 -2.77 3.96 3.62
CA ARG A 27 -2.44 2.60 3.18
C ARG A 27 -2.22 1.71 4.39
N LEU A 28 -2.87 0.55 4.40
CA LEU A 28 -2.68 -0.46 5.43
C LEU A 28 -1.45 -1.32 5.07
N ASP A 29 -0.45 -1.33 5.97
CA ASP A 29 0.70 -2.24 5.92
C ASP A 29 0.38 -3.51 6.72
N TYR A 30 0.44 -4.65 6.05
CA TYR A 30 0.24 -5.97 6.64
C TYR A 30 1.57 -6.74 6.75
N ARG A 31 1.83 -7.29 7.93
CA ARG A 31 2.95 -8.20 8.22
C ARG A 31 2.42 -9.53 8.75
N THR A 32 1.44 -10.07 8.03
CA THR A 32 0.63 -11.21 8.46
C THR A 32 0.79 -12.40 7.52
N VAL A 33 1.99 -12.51 6.92
CA VAL A 33 2.36 -13.67 6.10
C VAL A 33 2.36 -14.91 7.00
N SER A 34 1.49 -15.87 6.69
CA SER A 34 1.39 -17.13 7.42
C SER A 34 2.11 -18.28 6.73
N GLY A 35 2.37 -18.17 5.43
CA GLY A 35 3.14 -19.17 4.71
C GLY A 35 3.47 -18.77 3.28
N VAL A 36 4.44 -19.47 2.71
CA VAL A 36 4.86 -19.33 1.31
C VAL A 36 4.92 -20.74 0.72
N ASN A 37 4.25 -20.95 -0.41
CA ASN A 37 4.24 -22.22 -1.12
C ASN A 37 4.40 -22.00 -2.63
N GLY A 38 5.58 -22.33 -3.16
CA GLY A 38 5.90 -22.05 -4.56
C GLY A 38 5.71 -20.57 -4.88
N PRO A 39 4.93 -20.20 -5.92
CA PRO A 39 4.66 -18.80 -6.27
C PRO A 39 3.60 -18.12 -5.39
N LEU A 40 3.03 -18.82 -4.42
CA LEU A 40 1.90 -18.35 -3.61
C LEU A 40 2.36 -17.91 -2.21
N VAL A 41 1.79 -16.80 -1.75
CA VAL A 41 1.97 -16.23 -0.41
C VAL A 41 0.61 -16.21 0.27
N ILE A 42 0.55 -16.72 1.48
CA ILE A 42 -0.66 -16.83 2.28
C ILE A 42 -0.63 -15.75 3.35
N LEU A 43 -1.70 -14.96 3.44
CA LEU A 43 -1.88 -13.88 4.40
C LEU A 43 -3.05 -14.17 5.31
N ASP A 44 -2.87 -13.97 6.60
CA ASP A 44 -3.95 -14.01 7.59
C ASP A 44 -4.28 -12.60 8.10
N ASN A 45 -5.42 -12.46 8.78
CA ASN A 45 -5.83 -11.20 9.41
C ASN A 45 -5.87 -9.96 8.49
N VAL A 46 -6.12 -10.17 7.19
CA VAL A 46 -6.30 -9.07 6.23
C VAL A 46 -7.72 -8.52 6.35
N LYS A 47 -7.87 -7.19 6.30
CA LYS A 47 -9.19 -6.54 6.35
C LYS A 47 -9.72 -6.35 4.94
N PHE A 48 -10.90 -6.92 4.68
CA PHE A 48 -11.66 -6.77 3.43
C PHE A 48 -10.84 -7.04 2.15
N PRO A 49 -10.04 -8.12 2.06
CA PRO A 49 -9.30 -8.40 0.83
C PRO A 49 -10.27 -8.65 -0.33
N LYS A 50 -9.96 -8.14 -1.52
CA LYS A 50 -10.77 -8.34 -2.72
C LYS A 50 -10.10 -9.33 -3.66
N TYR A 51 -10.90 -10.17 -4.32
CA TYR A 51 -10.42 -11.02 -5.40
C TYR A 51 -9.87 -10.17 -6.56
N SER A 52 -8.81 -10.65 -7.22
CA SER A 52 -8.09 -9.95 -8.29
C SER A 52 -7.46 -8.62 -7.89
N GLU A 53 -7.40 -8.29 -6.61
CA GLU A 53 -6.74 -7.08 -6.12
C GLU A 53 -5.22 -7.15 -6.29
N ILE A 54 -4.62 -6.03 -6.68
CA ILE A 54 -3.17 -5.91 -6.78
C ILE A 54 -2.61 -5.55 -5.41
N VAL A 55 -1.49 -6.20 -5.06
CA VAL A 55 -0.75 -5.95 -3.83
C VAL A 55 0.71 -5.68 -4.15
N GLN A 56 1.34 -4.85 -3.31
CA GLN A 56 2.77 -4.62 -3.32
C GLN A 56 3.41 -5.26 -2.10
N LEU A 57 4.44 -6.06 -2.34
CA LEU A 57 5.25 -6.68 -1.30
C LEU A 57 6.58 -5.94 -1.22
N THR A 58 7.00 -5.55 -0.02
CA THR A 58 8.34 -5.03 0.26
C THR A 58 9.08 -6.04 1.12
N LEU A 59 10.14 -6.61 0.55
CA LEU A 59 10.99 -7.59 1.21
C LEU A 59 11.93 -6.92 2.23
N PRO A 60 12.57 -7.71 3.11
CA PRO A 60 13.49 -7.18 4.12
C PRO A 60 14.74 -6.50 3.52
N ASP A 61 15.13 -6.89 2.31
CA ASP A 61 16.23 -6.28 1.55
C ASP A 61 15.83 -4.94 0.89
N GLY A 62 14.56 -4.54 1.01
CA GLY A 62 14.01 -3.35 0.40
C GLY A 62 13.53 -3.53 -1.04
N SER A 63 13.71 -4.73 -1.63
CA SER A 63 13.17 -5.04 -2.96
C SER A 63 11.64 -5.06 -2.92
N ARG A 64 11.04 -4.59 -4.02
CA ARG A 64 9.58 -4.57 -4.18
C ARG A 64 9.15 -5.59 -5.20
N ARG A 65 8.06 -6.27 -4.91
CA ARG A 65 7.42 -7.24 -5.78
C ARG A 65 5.94 -6.95 -5.89
N SER A 66 5.35 -7.36 -6.98
CA SER A 66 3.93 -7.20 -7.22
C SER A 66 3.25 -8.55 -7.20
N GLY A 67 2.02 -8.56 -6.70
CA GLY A 67 1.22 -9.77 -6.68
C GLY A 67 -0.25 -9.48 -6.90
N GLN A 68 -1.00 -10.55 -7.09
CA GLN A 68 -2.45 -10.51 -7.24
C GLN A 68 -3.11 -11.48 -6.28
N VAL A 69 -4.21 -11.04 -5.66
CA VAL A 69 -5.05 -11.89 -4.83
C VAL A 69 -5.81 -12.89 -5.71
N LEU A 70 -5.56 -14.17 -5.51
CA LEU A 70 -6.24 -15.27 -6.22
C LEU A 70 -7.41 -15.86 -5.43
N GLU A 71 -7.39 -15.79 -4.11
CA GLU A 71 -8.44 -16.34 -3.28
C GLU A 71 -8.61 -15.54 -2.00
N VAL A 72 -9.86 -15.41 -1.56
CA VAL A 72 -10.23 -14.78 -0.29
C VAL A 72 -11.15 -15.71 0.48
N GLN A 73 -10.76 -16.04 1.70
CA GLN A 73 -11.58 -16.80 2.64
C GLN A 73 -11.65 -16.06 3.98
N GLY A 74 -12.70 -15.26 4.17
CA GLY A 74 -12.89 -14.45 5.37
C GLY A 74 -11.78 -13.41 5.52
N LYS A 75 -10.86 -13.63 6.48
CA LYS A 75 -9.70 -12.76 6.73
C LYS A 75 -8.40 -13.29 6.13
N ARG A 76 -8.46 -14.43 5.45
CA ARG A 76 -7.33 -15.06 4.78
C ARG A 76 -7.34 -14.69 3.30
N ALA A 77 -6.17 -14.37 2.77
CA ALA A 77 -5.97 -14.09 1.36
C ALA A 77 -4.80 -14.91 0.81
N ILE A 78 -4.95 -15.42 -0.41
CA ILE A 78 -3.88 -16.09 -1.16
C ILE A 78 -3.45 -15.15 -2.28
N VAL A 79 -2.17 -14.79 -2.28
CA VAL A 79 -1.55 -13.88 -3.25
C VAL A 79 -0.57 -14.66 -4.10
N GLN A 80 -0.65 -14.51 -5.42
CA GLN A 80 0.40 -14.95 -6.33
C GLN A 80 1.40 -13.82 -6.57
N VAL A 81 2.70 -14.10 -6.44
CA VAL A 81 3.76 -13.12 -6.68
C VAL A 81 4.33 -13.31 -8.07
N PHE A 82 4.38 -12.24 -8.87
CA PHE A 82 4.77 -12.32 -10.27
C PHE A 82 6.27 -12.58 -10.45
N GLU A 83 7.11 -11.93 -9.64
CA GLU A 83 8.56 -12.05 -9.67
C GLU A 83 9.07 -13.28 -8.89
N GLY A 84 8.16 -14.07 -8.33
CA GLY A 84 8.45 -15.23 -7.48
C GLY A 84 8.59 -14.87 -5.99
N THR A 85 8.77 -15.89 -5.18
CA THR A 85 8.78 -15.80 -3.70
C THR A 85 10.15 -15.96 -2.98
N PRO A 86 11.33 -16.13 -3.64
CA PRO A 86 12.60 -16.19 -2.91
C PRO A 86 12.86 -14.94 -2.06
N GLY A 87 13.25 -15.12 -0.79
CA GLY A 87 13.55 -14.00 0.12
C GLY A 87 12.34 -13.34 0.79
N ILE A 88 11.12 -13.84 0.55
CA ILE A 88 9.95 -13.45 1.33
C ILE A 88 10.08 -14.04 2.74
N ASP A 89 10.18 -13.16 3.73
CA ASP A 89 10.19 -13.52 5.15
C ASP A 89 8.82 -13.30 5.78
N ALA A 90 8.36 -14.23 6.62
CA ALA A 90 7.01 -14.17 7.18
C ALA A 90 6.79 -13.00 8.16
N LYS A 91 7.86 -12.49 8.79
CA LYS A 91 7.79 -11.45 9.83
C LYS A 91 8.18 -10.08 9.31
N ALA A 92 9.14 -10.04 8.40
CA ALA A 92 9.77 -8.81 7.94
C ALA A 92 9.22 -8.31 6.59
N THR A 93 8.51 -9.16 5.83
CA THR A 93 7.87 -8.72 4.58
C THR A 93 6.64 -7.86 4.90
N ARG A 94 6.58 -6.70 4.25
CA ARG A 94 5.46 -5.75 4.33
C ARG A 94 4.59 -5.89 3.10
N ILE A 95 3.28 -5.80 3.26
CA ILE A 95 2.34 -5.99 2.17
C ILE A 95 1.33 -4.87 2.21
N GLU A 96 1.21 -4.16 1.09
CA GLU A 96 0.27 -3.07 0.89
C GLU A 96 -0.75 -3.48 -0.17
N PHE A 97 -2.02 -3.36 0.19
CA PHE A 97 -3.15 -3.56 -0.72
C PHE A 97 -3.47 -2.24 -1.41
N THR A 98 -3.76 -2.28 -2.70
CA THR A 98 -3.94 -1.07 -3.52
C THR A 98 -5.36 -0.50 -3.51
N GLY A 99 -6.36 -1.20 -2.96
CA GLY A 99 -7.78 -0.85 -3.09
C GLY A 99 -8.57 -0.64 -1.81
#